data_AF-A0A4Y2PQA0-F1
#
_entry.id   AF-A0A4Y2PQA0-F1
#
_cell.length_a   1.000
_cell.length_b   1.000
_cell.length_c   1.000
_cell.angle_alpha   90.00
_cell.angle_beta   90.00
_cell.angle_gamma   90.00
#
_symmetry.space_group_name_H-M   'P 1'
#
loop_
_entity.id
_entity.type
_entity.pdbx_description
1 polymer ?
#
loop_
_entity_poly.entity_id
_entity_poly.type
_entity_poly.pdbx_seq_one_letter_code
_entity_poly.pdbx_strand_id
1 'polypeptide(L)'
;MMSRTVRLEVVLISFLACAFLHYAEGACSSAGFKCMNGKCLSASQFCNKNNDCGDSSDEKYCDVDPATSCPLGWYRCPVMRRCIPSYWMCDGYDDCNGTSEELNCGETFCLYICS
;
A
#
# COMPACT_ATOMS: atom_id res chain seq x y z
N MET A 1 39.20 13.48 22.61
CA MET A 1 39.98 12.37 23.20
C MET A 1 39.13 11.72 24.28
N MET A 2 39.24 10.39 24.42
CA MET A 2 38.53 9.49 25.36
C MET A 2 37.06 9.18 24.96
N SER A 3 36.62 7.93 24.81
CA SER A 3 37.34 6.66 24.95
C SER A 3 36.60 5.57 24.17
N ARG A 4 37.36 4.78 23.41
CA ARG A 4 36.91 3.59 22.68
C ARG A 4 36.50 2.52 23.69
N THR A 5 35.23 2.13 23.73
CA THR A 5 34.71 0.77 24.04
C THR A 5 33.18 0.84 24.26
N VAL A 6 32.41 1.02 23.18
CA VAL A 6 31.01 0.59 23.20
C VAL A 6 31.06 -0.93 23.17
N ARG A 7 30.80 -1.56 24.33
CA ARG A 7 30.85 -3.01 24.51
C ARG A 7 30.01 -3.69 23.44
N LEU A 8 30.59 -4.69 22.78
CA LEU A 8 30.03 -5.50 21.68
C LEU A 8 28.67 -6.16 22.02
N GLU A 9 28.24 -6.12 23.29
CA GLU A 9 26.99 -6.70 23.76
C GLU A 9 25.77 -5.79 23.56
N VAL A 10 25.94 -4.46 23.46
CA VAL A 10 24.79 -3.54 23.26
C VAL A 10 24.30 -3.57 21.80
N VAL A 11 25.16 -4.02 20.88
CA VAL A 11 24.88 -4.07 19.44
C VAL A 11 24.04 -5.30 19.08
N LEU A 12 24.27 -6.46 19.71
CA LEU A 12 23.48 -7.68 19.47
C LEU A 12 22.02 -7.58 19.95
N ILE A 13 21.76 -6.83 21.02
CA ILE A 13 20.41 -6.67 21.59
C ILE A 13 19.59 -5.67 20.76
N SER A 14 20.24 -4.74 20.06
CA SER A 14 19.59 -3.83 19.10
C SER A 14 19.34 -4.49 17.74
N PHE A 15 20.20 -5.41 17.29
CA PHE A 15 19.92 -6.23 16.10
C PHE A 15 18.76 -7.22 16.32
N LEU A 16 18.64 -7.82 17.52
CA LEU A 16 17.50 -8.68 17.85
C LEU A 16 16.22 -7.88 18.11
N ALA A 17 16.29 -6.69 18.72
CA ALA A 17 15.12 -5.82 18.82
C ALA A 17 14.64 -5.36 17.44
N CYS A 18 15.55 -5.07 16.50
CA CYS A 18 15.19 -4.81 15.10
C CYS A 18 14.56 -6.05 14.45
N ALA A 19 15.10 -7.25 14.67
CA ALA A 19 14.50 -8.49 14.16
C ALA A 19 13.17 -8.91 14.83
N PHE A 20 12.88 -8.46 16.06
CA PHE A 20 11.65 -8.76 16.80
C PHE A 20 10.62 -7.61 16.81
N LEU A 21 11.00 -6.37 16.48
CA LEU A 21 10.09 -5.21 16.36
C LEU A 21 9.91 -4.71 14.92
N HIS A 22 10.71 -5.15 13.93
CA HIS A 22 10.41 -4.99 12.50
C HIS A 22 9.71 -6.21 11.88
N TYR A 23 8.97 -6.99 12.67
CA TYR A 23 8.14 -8.07 12.15
C TYR A 23 6.68 -7.90 12.61
N ALA A 24 6.16 -6.70 12.36
CA ALA A 24 4.75 -6.41 12.57
C ALA A 24 4.26 -5.32 11.60
N GLU A 25 4.66 -5.37 10.33
CA GLU A 25 3.91 -4.64 9.33
C GLU A 25 2.67 -5.49 9.01
N GLY A 26 1.55 -5.20 9.66
CA GLY A 26 0.22 -5.59 9.20
C GLY A 26 -0.17 -4.86 7.91
N ALA A 27 0.79 -4.66 7.01
CA ALA A 27 0.60 -4.24 5.65
C ALA A 27 0.40 -5.52 4.83
N CYS A 28 -0.65 -5.54 4.02
CA CYS A 28 -0.77 -6.57 3.00
C CYS A 28 0.52 -6.58 2.15
N SER A 29 0.80 -7.68 1.44
CA SER A 29 1.86 -7.70 0.42
C SER A 29 1.79 -6.40 -0.39
N SER A 30 2.92 -5.81 -0.77
CA SER A 30 2.97 -4.45 -1.36
C SER A 30 2.01 -4.23 -2.53
N ALA A 31 1.67 -5.29 -3.27
CA ALA A 31 0.70 -5.30 -4.36
C ALA A 31 -0.74 -5.77 -3.95
N GLY A 32 -1.10 -5.70 -2.67
CA GLY A 32 -2.32 -6.28 -2.11
C GLY A 32 -3.32 -5.23 -1.60
N PHE A 33 -4.61 -5.52 -1.73
CA PHE A 33 -5.67 -4.67 -1.19
C PHE A 33 -5.96 -5.02 0.28
N LYS A 34 -6.04 -4.00 1.13
CA LYS A 34 -6.45 -4.16 2.53
C LYS A 34 -7.91 -3.79 2.72
N CYS A 35 -8.74 -4.78 3.04
CA CYS A 35 -10.14 -4.61 3.40
C CYS A 35 -10.32 -3.76 4.66
N MET A 36 -11.51 -3.19 4.84
CA MET A 36 -11.85 -2.42 6.05
C MET A 36 -11.84 -3.28 7.31
N ASN A 37 -12.21 -4.56 7.21
CA ASN A 37 -12.08 -5.54 8.29
C ASN A 37 -10.64 -6.03 8.54
N GLY A 38 -9.65 -5.51 7.80
CA GLY A 38 -8.24 -5.86 7.93
C GLY A 38 -7.79 -7.11 7.16
N LYS A 39 -8.70 -7.80 6.45
CA LYS A 39 -8.34 -8.90 5.53
C LYS A 39 -7.50 -8.36 4.37
N CYS A 40 -6.52 -9.15 3.94
CA CYS A 40 -5.71 -8.84 2.76
C CYS A 40 -6.18 -9.67 1.58
N LEU A 41 -6.29 -9.01 0.43
CA LEU A 41 -6.66 -9.60 -0.85
C LEU A 41 -5.55 -9.35 -1.88
N SER A 42 -5.49 -10.17 -2.91
CA SER A 42 -4.67 -9.85 -4.10
C SER A 42 -5.31 -8.71 -4.90
N ALA A 43 -4.52 -7.97 -5.68
CA ALA A 43 -5.05 -6.94 -6.59
C ALA A 43 -6.15 -7.49 -7.52
N SER A 44 -6.03 -8.75 -7.97
CA SER A 44 -7.05 -9.43 -8.80
C SER A 44 -8.40 -9.67 -8.11
N GLN A 45 -8.46 -9.58 -6.78
CA GLN A 45 -9.69 -9.71 -6.01
C GLN A 45 -10.36 -8.35 -5.76
N PHE A 46 -9.67 -7.25 -6.04
CA PHE A 46 -10.25 -5.92 -5.91
C PHE A 46 -11.11 -5.57 -7.13
N CYS A 47 -12.32 -5.09 -6.89
CA CYS A 47 -13.27 -4.73 -7.94
C CYS A 47 -13.53 -5.84 -8.97
N ASN A 48 -13.61 -7.09 -8.53
CA ASN A 48 -13.85 -8.27 -9.34
C ASN A 48 -15.33 -8.73 -9.35
N LYS A 49 -16.23 -7.95 -8.71
CA LYS A 49 -17.67 -8.22 -8.54
C LYS A 49 -18.01 -9.29 -7.49
N ASN A 50 -17.05 -9.76 -6.72
CA ASN A 50 -17.27 -10.68 -5.62
C ASN A 50 -16.95 -10.00 -4.28
N ASN A 51 -17.68 -10.37 -3.23
CA ASN A 51 -17.35 -9.92 -1.88
C ASN A 51 -16.26 -10.83 -1.30
N ASP A 52 -15.02 -10.64 -1.74
CA ASP A 52 -13.85 -11.35 -1.25
C ASP A 52 -13.47 -10.87 0.16
N CYS A 53 -13.73 -9.61 0.50
CA CYS A 53 -13.46 -9.10 1.86
C CYS A 53 -14.38 -9.69 2.94
N GLY A 54 -15.61 -10.05 2.59
CA GLY A 54 -16.68 -10.39 3.52
C GLY A 54 -17.47 -9.18 4.04
N ASP A 55 -16.92 -7.97 3.96
CA ASP A 55 -17.56 -6.68 4.29
C ASP A 55 -17.83 -5.79 3.06
N SER A 56 -17.59 -6.31 1.85
CA SER A 56 -17.74 -5.62 0.55
C SER A 56 -16.86 -4.37 0.36
N SER A 57 -15.81 -4.21 1.17
CA SER A 57 -14.91 -3.06 1.05
C SER A 57 -14.06 -3.07 -0.22
N ASP A 58 -13.82 -4.24 -0.80
CA ASP A 58 -13.21 -4.50 -2.11
C ASP A 58 -14.06 -4.07 -3.31
N GLU A 59 -15.39 -4.02 -3.15
CA GLU A 59 -16.33 -3.69 -4.23
C GLU A 59 -16.96 -2.29 -4.09
N LYS A 60 -16.72 -1.62 -2.95
CA LYS A 60 -17.40 -0.36 -2.59
C LYS A 60 -17.02 0.83 -3.48
N TYR A 61 -15.78 0.90 -3.95
CA TYR A 61 -15.25 2.06 -4.66
C TYR A 61 -14.92 1.78 -6.12
N CYS A 62 -15.65 0.84 -6.73
CA CYS A 62 -15.41 0.36 -8.09
C CYS A 62 -16.26 1.05 -9.17
N ASP A 63 -17.38 1.66 -8.78
CA ASP A 63 -18.32 2.38 -9.64
C ASP A 63 -18.80 3.67 -8.94
N VAL A 64 -17.85 4.56 -8.69
CA VAL A 64 -18.03 5.79 -7.93
C VAL A 64 -18.63 6.87 -8.83
N ASP A 65 -19.70 7.52 -8.38
CA ASP A 65 -20.33 8.61 -9.11
C ASP A 65 -19.32 9.75 -9.36
N PRO A 66 -19.32 10.38 -10.54
CA PRO A 66 -18.34 11.40 -10.86
C PRO A 66 -18.36 12.63 -9.92
N ALA A 67 -19.47 12.90 -9.23
CA ALA A 67 -19.57 13.96 -8.24
C ALA A 67 -19.05 13.54 -6.85
N THR A 68 -18.80 12.24 -6.62
CA THR A 68 -18.33 11.72 -5.34
C THR A 68 -16.79 11.70 -5.29
N SER A 69 -16.23 12.22 -4.20
CA SER A 69 -14.79 12.15 -3.93
C SER A 69 -14.39 10.79 -3.36
N CYS A 70 -13.21 10.32 -3.73
CA CYS A 70 -12.61 9.15 -3.09
C CYS A 70 -12.30 9.44 -1.61
N PRO A 71 -12.26 8.40 -0.76
CA PRO A 71 -11.84 8.55 0.63
C PRO A 71 -10.40 9.07 0.74
N LEU A 72 -10.04 9.61 1.90
CA LEU A 72 -8.69 10.13 2.15
C LEU A 72 -7.64 9.01 1.99
N GLY A 73 -6.53 9.31 1.31
CA GLY A 73 -5.48 8.33 1.01
C GLY A 73 -5.83 7.37 -0.14
N TRP A 74 -6.80 7.74 -0.98
CA TRP A 74 -7.16 7.03 -2.20
C TRP A 74 -7.04 7.95 -3.41
N TYR A 75 -6.63 7.37 -4.53
CA TYR A 75 -6.53 8.01 -5.81
C TYR A 75 -7.75 7.69 -6.67
N ARG A 76 -8.25 8.69 -7.39
CA ARG A 76 -9.36 8.53 -8.33
C ARG A 76 -8.79 8.27 -9.72
N CYS A 77 -9.13 7.13 -10.31
CA CYS A 77 -8.82 6.88 -11.71
C CYS A 77 -9.48 7.97 -12.58
N PRO A 78 -8.78 8.56 -13.56
CA PRO A 78 -9.32 9.68 -14.31
C PRO A 78 -10.39 9.28 -15.32
N VAL A 79 -10.26 8.09 -15.90
CA VAL A 79 -11.23 7.57 -16.88
C VAL A 79 -12.16 6.54 -16.23
N MET A 80 -11.62 5.62 -15.44
CA MET A 80 -12.47 4.68 -14.71
C MET A 80 -13.15 5.35 -13.52
N ARG A 81 -14.42 5.03 -13.29
CA ARG A 81 -15.18 5.46 -12.12
C ARG A 81 -14.78 4.64 -10.88
N ARG A 82 -13.49 4.54 -10.59
CA ARG A 82 -12.94 3.72 -9.51
C ARG A 82 -11.97 4.54 -8.66
N CYS A 83 -11.94 4.25 -7.37
CA CYS A 83 -10.88 4.70 -6.48
C CYS A 83 -9.94 3.54 -6.18
N ILE A 84 -8.64 3.78 -6.28
CA ILE A 84 -7.59 2.85 -5.85
C ILE A 84 -6.88 3.41 -4.61
N PRO A 85 -6.27 2.59 -3.76
CA PRO A 85 -5.45 3.10 -2.66
C PRO A 85 -4.24 3.89 -3.18
N SER A 86 -3.79 4.91 -2.45
CA SER A 86 -2.64 5.71 -2.90
C SER A 86 -1.33 4.93 -2.98
N TYR A 87 -1.21 3.78 -2.32
CA TYR A 87 -0.03 2.93 -2.38
C TYR A 87 0.02 2.04 -3.64
N TRP A 88 -1.04 2.03 -4.45
CA TRP A 88 -1.09 1.46 -5.80
C TRP A 88 -0.71 2.47 -6.88
N MET A 89 -0.39 3.71 -6.50
CA MET A 89 0.19 4.64 -7.47
C MET A 89 1.69 4.34 -7.59
N CYS A 90 2.18 4.22 -8.81
CA CYS A 90 3.60 4.01 -9.10
C CYS A 90 4.16 2.70 -8.52
N ASP A 91 3.32 1.68 -8.39
CA ASP A 91 3.73 0.37 -7.86
C ASP A 91 4.19 -0.60 -8.97
N GLY A 92 4.13 -0.15 -10.23
CA GLY A 92 4.53 -0.91 -11.41
C GLY A 92 3.41 -1.74 -12.04
N TYR A 93 2.18 -1.64 -11.51
CA TYR A 93 0.99 -2.28 -12.06
C TYR A 93 0.00 -1.24 -12.60
N ASP A 94 -0.79 -1.64 -13.61
CA ASP A 94 -1.85 -0.81 -14.19
C ASP A 94 -3.19 -1.21 -13.54
N ASP A 95 -3.54 -0.51 -12.47
CA ASP A 95 -4.75 -0.69 -11.65
C ASP A 95 -5.94 0.15 -12.15
N CYS A 96 -5.67 1.19 -12.92
CA CYS A 96 -6.64 2.07 -13.58
C CYS A 96 -6.91 1.69 -15.05
N ASN A 97 -6.48 0.51 -15.49
CA ASN A 97 -6.74 -0.11 -16.80
C ASN A 97 -6.46 0.85 -17.98
N GLY A 98 -5.22 1.34 -18.05
CA GLY A 98 -4.64 2.12 -19.13
C GLY A 98 -4.52 3.60 -18.84
N THR A 99 -4.76 4.04 -17.59
CA THR A 99 -4.82 5.47 -17.27
C THR A 99 -4.14 5.89 -15.95
N SER A 100 -2.90 6.36 -16.11
CA SER A 100 -2.27 7.52 -15.45
C SER A 100 -1.93 7.52 -13.95
N GLU A 101 -2.22 6.47 -13.22
CA GLU A 101 -1.53 6.20 -11.95
C GLU A 101 -0.03 5.94 -12.21
N GLU A 102 0.32 5.29 -13.32
CA GLU A 102 1.71 4.98 -13.68
C GLU A 102 2.40 6.00 -14.61
N LEU A 103 1.67 6.95 -15.20
CA LEU A 103 2.19 7.80 -16.31
C LEU A 103 2.93 9.07 -15.87
N ASN A 104 2.89 9.43 -14.58
CA ASN A 104 3.60 10.60 -14.04
C ASN A 104 4.30 10.29 -12.72
N CYS A 105 4.76 9.04 -12.60
CA CYS A 105 5.72 8.63 -11.60
C CYS A 105 7.07 9.20 -12.03
N GLY A 106 7.32 10.49 -11.79
CA GLY A 106 8.65 11.06 -12.01
C GLY A 106 9.69 10.14 -11.36
N GLU A 107 10.90 10.08 -11.93
CA GLU A 107 12.06 9.24 -11.53
C GLU A 107 12.41 9.25 -10.01
N THR A 108 11.67 10.01 -9.22
CA THR A 108 11.86 10.31 -7.81
C THR A 108 10.75 9.73 -6.91
N PHE A 109 9.54 9.36 -7.40
CA PHE A 109 8.46 8.88 -6.51
C PHE A 109 8.58 7.41 -6.09
N CYS A 110 9.25 6.58 -6.89
CA CYS A 110 9.52 5.17 -6.55
C CYS A 110 10.58 5.02 -5.42
N LEU A 111 11.25 6.10 -5.03
CA LEU A 111 12.35 6.10 -4.05
C LEU A 111 11.90 6.37 -2.60
N TYR A 112 10.63 6.71 -2.34
CA TYR A 112 10.16 7.10 -1.00
C TYR A 112 9.05 6.22 -0.40
N ILE A 113 8.62 5.15 -1.10
CA ILE A 113 7.59 4.21 -0.59
C ILE A 113 8.18 2.84 -0.20
N CYS A 114 9.48 2.63 -0.44
CA CYS A 114 10.23 1.45 0.02
C CYS A 114 11.43 1.85 0.91
N SER A 115 11.19 2.50 2.05
CA SER A 115 12.24 2.76 3.04
C SER A 115 11.86 2.36 4.45
#